data_AF-A0A8J3CTW5-F1
#
_entry.id   AF-A0A8J3CTW5-F1
#
_cell.length_a   1.000
_cell.length_b   1.000
_cell.length_c   1.000
_cell.angle_alpha   90.00
_cell.angle_beta   90.00
_cell.angle_gamma   90.00
#
_symmetry.space_group_name_H-M   'P 1'
#
loop_
_entity.id
_entity.type
_entity.pdbx_description
1 polymer ?
#
loop_
_entity_poly.entity_id
_entity_poly.type
_entity_poly.pdbx_seq_one_letter_code
_entity_poly.pdbx_strand_id
1 'polypeptide(L)'
;MKQILFSLTFICILLFTNGATAQRLKLPSGSGDLTNQVLSAINTVDKLGLTADQDTKLKAHNKSFVDDVFKVLNNSSLSDDAKKSSFTNLKMTRQNFLLQLLGQQLLGNYNKGVGNLLKPLNKQLGLAALAF
;
A
#
# COMPACT_ATOMS: atom_id res chain seq x y z
N MET A 1 48.94 10.74 -47.12
CA MET A 1 49.11 10.62 -45.64
C MET A 1 48.69 11.96 -45.04
N LYS A 2 47.55 12.00 -44.31
CA LYS A 2 47.47 12.28 -42.85
C LYS A 2 47.93 13.71 -42.51
N GLN A 3 47.17 14.63 -41.92
CA GLN A 3 46.09 14.55 -40.93
C GLN A 3 45.20 15.81 -41.05
N ILE A 4 43.88 15.66 -40.92
CA ILE A 4 42.94 16.78 -40.72
C ILE A 4 42.87 17.06 -39.22
N LEU A 5 43.21 18.29 -38.83
CA LEU A 5 43.19 18.79 -37.47
C LEU A 5 41.74 19.14 -37.08
N PHE A 6 41.08 18.27 -36.32
CA PHE A 6 39.75 18.53 -35.76
C PHE A 6 39.86 19.47 -34.56
N SER A 7 39.21 20.63 -34.65
CA SER A 7 39.12 21.62 -33.57
C SER A 7 37.68 21.76 -33.07
N LEU A 8 37.52 21.52 -31.77
CA LEU A 8 36.58 22.10 -30.80
C LEU A 8 35.08 22.25 -31.13
N THR A 9 34.31 21.45 -30.38
CA THR A 9 33.17 21.86 -29.52
C THR A 9 31.83 22.19 -30.16
N PHE A 10 30.86 21.29 -29.97
CA PHE A 10 29.59 21.68 -29.36
C PHE A 10 29.04 20.55 -28.49
N ILE A 11 28.88 20.87 -27.22
CA ILE A 11 28.30 20.04 -26.17
C ILE A 11 26.78 20.01 -26.39
N CYS A 12 26.21 18.86 -26.70
CA CYS A 12 24.78 18.60 -26.51
C CYS A 12 24.61 17.52 -25.46
N ILE A 13 24.66 17.97 -24.21
CA ILE A 13 24.14 17.25 -23.04
C ILE A 13 22.63 17.05 -23.27
N LEU A 14 22.21 15.83 -23.59
CA LEU A 14 20.83 15.39 -23.39
C LEU A 14 20.82 14.45 -22.20
N LEU A 15 20.54 15.07 -21.06
CA LEU A 15 20.17 14.43 -19.80
C LEU A 15 18.90 13.60 -20.03
N PHE A 16 19.06 12.30 -20.25
CA PHE A 16 18.00 11.35 -19.90
C PHE A 16 18.13 10.98 -18.42
N THR A 17 18.02 11.97 -17.55
CA THR A 17 17.60 11.69 -16.18
C THR A 17 16.11 11.41 -16.24
N ASN A 18 15.74 10.14 -16.41
CA ASN A 18 14.47 9.64 -15.91
C ASN A 18 14.50 9.78 -14.39
N GLY A 19 14.31 11.01 -13.91
CA GLY A 19 13.80 11.26 -12.59
C GLY A 19 12.39 10.71 -12.58
N ALA A 20 12.27 9.39 -12.39
CA ALA A 20 11.12 8.83 -11.74
C ALA A 20 11.06 9.50 -10.37
N THR A 21 10.45 10.68 -10.33
CA THR A 21 9.89 11.22 -9.12
C THR A 21 8.86 10.17 -8.72
N ALA A 22 9.31 9.22 -7.89
CA ALA A 22 8.43 8.52 -7.00
C ALA A 22 7.74 9.65 -6.23
N GLN A 23 6.58 10.07 -6.74
CA GLN A 23 5.61 10.84 -6.00
C GLN A 23 5.38 9.98 -4.78
N ARG A 24 6.12 10.27 -3.71
CA ARG A 24 5.88 9.72 -2.38
C ARG A 24 4.40 9.91 -2.21
N LEU A 25 3.64 8.81 -2.15
CA LEU A 25 2.21 8.90 -1.96
C LEU A 25 2.02 9.86 -0.80
N LYS A 26 1.44 11.03 -1.07
CA LYS A 26 1.11 11.98 -0.04
C LYS A 26 0.06 11.26 0.79
N LEU A 27 0.49 10.59 1.86
CA LEU A 27 -0.41 10.30 2.95
C LEU A 27 -1.04 11.64 3.32
N PRO A 28 -2.37 11.70 3.52
CA PRO A 28 -3.02 12.87 4.06
C PRO A 28 -2.22 13.34 5.27
N SER A 29 -1.59 14.50 5.13
CA SER A 29 -0.70 15.07 6.15
C SER A 29 -1.59 15.64 7.24
N GLY A 30 -2.06 14.76 8.11
CA GLY A 30 -2.91 15.10 9.23
C GLY A 30 -2.78 14.00 10.27
N SER A 31 -2.55 14.39 11.51
CA SER A 31 -2.59 13.57 12.71
C SER A 31 -4.01 13.02 12.98
N GLY A 32 -4.62 12.38 11.99
CA GLY A 32 -5.85 11.64 12.14
C GLY A 32 -5.60 10.35 12.92
N ASP A 33 -6.62 9.86 13.61
CA ASP A 33 -6.66 8.52 14.21
C ASP A 33 -5.98 7.50 13.26
N LEU A 34 -5.05 6.69 13.79
CA LEU A 34 -4.28 5.70 13.03
C LEU A 34 -5.23 4.79 12.22
N THR A 35 -6.41 4.47 12.77
CA THR A 35 -7.51 3.77 12.10
C THR A 35 -7.87 4.40 10.76
N ASN A 36 -8.06 5.71 10.71
CA ASN A 36 -8.43 6.44 9.50
C ASN A 36 -7.29 6.49 8.49
N GLN A 37 -6.04 6.62 8.96
CA GLN A 37 -4.87 6.60 8.08
C GLN A 37 -4.73 5.24 7.38
N VAL A 38 -4.90 4.15 8.14
CA VAL A 38 -4.88 2.78 7.60
C VAL A 38 -6.04 2.56 6.65
N LEU A 39 -7.27 2.96 7.02
CA LEU A 39 -8.44 2.82 6.16
C LEU A 39 -8.28 3.59 4.85
N SER A 40 -7.77 4.83 4.91
CA SER A 40 -7.49 5.64 3.72
C SER A 40 -6.44 4.97 2.82
N ALA A 41 -5.36 4.46 3.41
CA ALA A 41 -4.34 3.72 2.69
C ALA A 41 -4.91 2.51 1.93
N ILE A 42 -5.70 1.67 2.59
CA ILE A 42 -6.23 0.45 1.95
C ILE A 42 -7.37 0.73 0.97
N ASN A 43 -8.01 1.90 1.04
CA ASN A 43 -9.02 2.36 0.10
C ASN A 43 -8.45 3.11 -1.12
N THR A 44 -7.14 3.32 -1.19
CA THR A 44 -6.50 3.96 -2.34
C THR A 44 -6.39 2.97 -3.49
N VAL A 45 -7.34 3.04 -4.45
CA VAL A 45 -7.53 2.02 -5.51
C VAL A 45 -7.64 2.60 -6.92
N ASP A 46 -7.50 3.92 -7.07
CA ASP A 46 -7.78 4.67 -8.31
C ASP A 46 -6.97 4.20 -9.54
N LYS A 47 -5.88 3.46 -9.32
CA LYS A 47 -5.00 2.92 -10.36
C LYS A 47 -5.24 1.43 -10.68
N LEU A 48 -6.23 0.80 -10.06
CA LEU A 48 -6.53 -0.63 -10.23
C LEU A 48 -7.59 -0.90 -11.30
N GLY A 49 -8.28 0.13 -11.79
CA GLY A 49 -9.31 -0.04 -12.83
C GLY A 49 -10.50 -0.88 -12.36
N LEU A 50 -10.89 -0.75 -11.09
CA LEU A 50 -12.01 -1.49 -10.51
C LEU A 50 -13.34 -1.04 -11.13
N THR A 51 -14.28 -1.98 -11.26
CA THR A 51 -15.68 -1.61 -11.51
C THR A 51 -16.27 -0.89 -10.29
N ALA A 52 -17.37 -0.15 -10.47
CA ALA A 52 -18.03 0.54 -9.36
C ALA A 52 -18.51 -0.43 -8.26
N ASP A 53 -18.94 -1.63 -8.64
CA ASP A 53 -19.34 -2.69 -7.72
C ASP A 53 -18.13 -3.24 -6.93
N GLN A 54 -17.01 -3.49 -7.61
CA GLN A 54 -15.77 -3.92 -6.95
C GLN A 54 -15.26 -2.87 -5.97
N ASP A 55 -15.22 -1.59 -6.36
CA ASP A 55 -14.79 -0.49 -5.50
C ASP A 55 -15.66 -0.37 -4.25
N THR A 56 -16.99 -0.43 -4.42
CA THR A 56 -17.95 -0.36 -3.31
C THR A 56 -17.77 -1.52 -2.34
N LYS A 57 -17.70 -2.76 -2.84
CA LYS A 57 -17.50 -3.97 -2.02
C LYS A 57 -16.15 -3.95 -1.30
N LEU A 58 -15.09 -3.52 -2.00
CA LEU A 58 -13.75 -3.42 -1.43
C LEU A 58 -13.71 -2.42 -0.28
N LYS A 59 -14.26 -1.21 -0.47
CA LYS A 59 -14.31 -0.17 0.56
C LYS A 59 -15.13 -0.59 1.78
N ALA A 60 -16.29 -1.22 1.55
CA ALA A 60 -17.13 -1.75 2.63
C ALA A 60 -16.38 -2.81 3.45
N HIS A 61 -15.77 -3.79 2.79
CA HIS A 61 -14.99 -4.83 3.47
C HIS A 61 -13.74 -4.25 4.17
N ASN A 62 -13.04 -3.31 3.55
CA ASN A 62 -11.89 -2.63 4.13
C ASN A 62 -12.23 -1.93 5.45
N LYS A 63 -13.39 -1.29 5.52
CA LYS A 63 -13.86 -0.68 6.76
C LYS A 63 -14.02 -1.72 7.86
N SER A 64 -14.79 -2.78 7.62
CA SER A 64 -15.00 -3.84 8.62
C SER A 64 -13.69 -4.51 9.04
N PHE A 65 -12.80 -4.78 8.08
CA PHE A 65 -11.49 -5.36 8.36
C PHE A 65 -10.63 -4.47 9.25
N VAL A 66 -10.60 -3.16 9.01
CA VAL A 66 -9.87 -2.22 9.88
C VAL A 66 -10.49 -2.16 11.26
N ASP A 67 -11.81 -2.10 11.36
CA ASP A 67 -12.52 -2.15 12.65
C ASP A 67 -12.12 -3.41 13.46
N ASP A 68 -12.06 -4.57 12.81
CA ASP A 68 -11.64 -5.84 13.43
C ASP A 68 -10.16 -5.84 13.85
N VAL A 69 -9.26 -5.30 13.02
CA VAL A 69 -7.84 -5.18 13.34
C VAL A 69 -7.64 -4.34 14.60
N PHE A 70 -8.28 -3.17 14.68
CA PHE A 70 -8.14 -2.28 15.84
C PHE A 70 -8.87 -2.83 17.08
N LYS A 71 -9.97 -3.58 16.90
CA LYS A 71 -10.61 -4.32 17.98
C LYS A 71 -9.67 -5.36 18.59
N VAL A 72 -8.94 -6.14 17.78
CA VAL A 72 -7.93 -7.10 18.27
C VAL A 72 -6.75 -6.38 18.93
N LEU A 73 -6.24 -5.32 18.29
CA LEU A 73 -5.10 -4.54 18.79
C LEU A 73 -5.38 -3.97 20.18
N ASN A 74 -6.55 -3.35 20.36
CA ASN A 74 -6.96 -2.67 21.59
C ASN A 74 -7.56 -3.61 22.65
N ASN A 75 -7.70 -4.91 22.35
CA ASN A 75 -8.18 -5.87 23.33
C ASN A 75 -7.09 -6.18 24.36
N SER A 76 -7.23 -5.64 25.57
CA SER A 76 -6.30 -5.82 26.68
C SER A 76 -6.37 -7.21 27.33
N SER A 77 -7.42 -7.98 27.06
CA SER A 77 -7.59 -9.34 27.58
C SER A 77 -6.89 -10.40 26.73
N LEU A 78 -6.43 -10.06 25.52
CA LEU A 78 -5.68 -10.98 24.65
C LEU A 78 -4.19 -10.85 24.90
N SER A 79 -3.51 -11.99 25.03
CA SER A 79 -2.05 -12.06 24.96
C SER A 79 -1.53 -11.71 23.56
N ASP A 80 -0.25 -11.37 23.47
CA ASP A 80 0.39 -11.08 22.19
C ASP A 80 0.31 -12.25 21.20
N ASP A 81 0.42 -13.48 21.67
CA ASP A 81 0.32 -14.66 20.80
C ASP A 81 -1.12 -14.88 20.30
N ALA A 82 -2.12 -14.64 21.15
CA ALA A 82 -3.52 -14.65 20.73
C ALA A 82 -3.81 -13.55 19.70
N LYS A 83 -3.21 -12.36 19.86
CA LYS A 83 -3.29 -11.27 18.88
C LYS A 83 -2.62 -11.65 17.55
N LYS A 84 -1.43 -12.23 17.56
CA LYS A 84 -0.75 -12.71 16.34
C LYS A 84 -1.59 -13.74 15.58
N SER A 85 -2.18 -14.71 16.28
CA SER A 85 -3.08 -15.70 15.67
C SER A 85 -4.30 -15.02 15.05
N SER A 86 -4.91 -14.08 15.77
CA SER A 86 -6.05 -13.30 15.27
C SER A 86 -5.71 -12.48 14.03
N PHE A 87 -4.57 -11.78 14.01
CA PHE A 87 -4.10 -11.02 12.84
C PHE A 87 -3.79 -11.93 11.65
N THR A 88 -3.21 -13.10 11.89
CA THR A 88 -2.96 -14.09 10.84
C THR A 88 -4.28 -14.58 10.22
N ASN A 89 -5.29 -14.85 11.05
CA ASN A 89 -6.62 -15.24 10.58
C ASN A 89 -7.30 -14.11 9.79
N LEU A 90 -7.25 -12.88 10.29
CA LEU A 90 -7.77 -11.70 9.59
C LEU A 90 -7.10 -11.51 8.23
N LYS A 91 -5.78 -11.71 8.14
CA LYS A 91 -5.03 -11.67 6.89
C LYS A 91 -5.53 -12.72 5.90
N MET A 92 -5.69 -13.97 6.33
CA MET A 92 -6.18 -15.05 5.47
C MET A 92 -7.59 -14.78 4.94
N THR A 93 -8.52 -14.40 5.83
CA THR A 93 -9.90 -14.05 5.46
C THR A 93 -9.92 -12.91 4.45
N ARG A 94 -9.12 -11.86 4.70
CA ARG A 94 -8.98 -10.74 3.78
C ARG A 94 -8.43 -11.16 2.42
N GLN A 95 -7.35 -11.96 2.38
CA GLN A 95 -6.76 -12.40 1.11
C GLN A 95 -7.75 -13.25 0.29
N ASN A 96 -8.54 -14.11 0.94
CA ASN A 96 -9.58 -14.88 0.27
C ASN A 96 -10.68 -13.98 -0.33
N PHE A 97 -11.18 -13.01 0.43
CA PHE A 97 -12.13 -12.02 -0.06
C PHE A 97 -11.57 -11.24 -1.26
N LEU A 98 -10.35 -10.71 -1.13
CA LEU A 98 -9.74 -9.92 -2.19
C LEU A 98 -9.47 -10.75 -3.44
N LEU A 99 -9.07 -12.02 -3.29
CA LEU A 99 -8.89 -12.93 -4.42
C LEU A 99 -10.20 -13.16 -5.16
N GLN A 100 -11.30 -13.38 -4.45
CA GLN A 100 -12.63 -13.56 -5.05
C GLN A 100 -13.13 -12.29 -5.75
N LEU A 101 -12.89 -11.12 -5.15
CA LEU A 101 -13.37 -9.84 -5.67
C LEU A 101 -12.54 -9.33 -6.86
N LEU A 102 -11.22 -9.45 -6.78
CA LEU A 102 -10.27 -8.81 -7.69
C LEU A 102 -9.63 -9.78 -8.68
N GLY A 103 -9.58 -11.08 -8.34
CA GLY A 103 -8.75 -12.04 -9.05
C GLY A 103 -7.25 -11.83 -8.82
N GLN A 104 -6.44 -12.76 -9.31
CA GLN A 104 -5.02 -12.86 -8.96
C GLN A 104 -4.19 -11.62 -9.35
N GLN A 105 -4.40 -11.08 -10.55
CA GLN A 105 -3.60 -9.97 -11.07
C GLN A 105 -3.85 -8.66 -10.30
N LEU A 106 -5.12 -8.28 -10.14
CA LEU A 106 -5.49 -7.07 -9.41
C LEU A 106 -5.16 -7.19 -7.92
N LEU A 107 -5.32 -8.38 -7.32
CA LEU A 107 -4.89 -8.65 -5.94
C LEU A 107 -3.40 -8.36 -5.74
N GLY A 108 -2.53 -8.83 -6.66
CA GLY A 108 -1.09 -8.57 -6.57
C GLY A 108 -0.77 -7.07 -6.58
N ASN A 109 -1.40 -6.33 -7.49
CA ASN A 109 -1.25 -4.87 -7.58
C ASN A 109 -1.77 -4.15 -6.32
N TYR A 110 -2.93 -4.57 -5.83
CA TYR A 110 -3.54 -4.05 -4.61
C TYR A 110 -2.63 -4.25 -3.39
N ASN A 111 -2.19 -5.49 -3.14
CA ASN A 111 -1.31 -5.82 -2.02
C ASN A 111 0.01 -5.02 -2.07
N LYS A 112 0.60 -4.85 -3.26
CA LYS A 112 1.81 -4.03 -3.44
C LYS A 112 1.56 -2.56 -3.14
N GLY A 113 0.44 -2.01 -3.60
CA GLY A 113 0.03 -0.63 -3.31
C GLY A 113 -0.18 -0.39 -1.82
N VAL A 114 -0.97 -1.26 -1.19
CA VAL A 114 -1.24 -1.25 0.26
C VAL A 114 0.04 -1.38 1.06
N GLY A 115 0.91 -2.33 0.74
CA GLY A 115 2.18 -2.53 1.46
C GLY A 115 3.07 -1.29 1.43
N ASN A 116 3.17 -0.61 0.29
CA ASN A 116 3.94 0.63 0.17
C ASN A 116 3.33 1.78 0.99
N LEU A 117 2.01 1.84 1.03
CA LEU A 117 1.24 2.85 1.77
C LEU A 117 1.30 2.67 3.29
N LEU A 118 1.27 1.43 3.76
CA LEU A 118 1.29 1.11 5.19
C LEU A 118 2.70 1.08 5.78
N LYS A 119 3.74 0.88 4.96
CA LYS A 119 5.14 0.88 5.41
C LYS A 119 5.52 2.00 6.40
N PRO A 120 5.16 3.28 6.19
CA PRO A 120 5.45 4.34 7.17
C PRO A 120 4.67 4.20 8.49
N LEU A 121 3.54 3.50 8.50
CA LEU A 121 2.68 3.27 9.66
C LEU A 121 3.05 2.01 10.46
N ASN A 122 3.91 1.13 9.92
CA ASN A 122 4.24 -0.16 10.54
C ASN A 122 4.71 -0.04 12.00
N LYS A 123 5.48 1.01 12.34
CA LYS A 123 5.91 1.25 13.72
C LYS A 123 4.74 1.53 14.67
N GLN A 124 3.73 2.24 14.20
CA GLN A 124 2.53 2.57 14.99
C GLN A 124 1.56 1.40 15.05
N LEU A 125 1.49 0.60 13.98
CA LEU A 125 0.67 -0.62 13.92
C LEU A 125 1.19 -1.74 14.84
N GLY A 126 2.51 -1.83 15.05
CA GLY A 126 3.09 -2.90 15.86
C GLY A 126 2.68 -4.29 15.37
N LEU A 127 2.17 -5.13 16.27
CA LEU A 127 1.70 -6.48 15.93
C LEU A 127 0.58 -6.50 14.88
N ALA A 128 -0.24 -5.45 14.79
CA ALA A 128 -1.32 -5.37 13.81
C ALA A 128 -0.82 -5.34 12.36
N ALA A 129 0.45 -4.99 12.13
CA ALA A 129 1.06 -5.06 10.80
C ALA A 129 1.04 -6.49 10.21
N LEU A 130 0.92 -7.53 11.05
CA LEU A 130 0.78 -8.92 10.60
C LEU A 130 -0.53 -9.22 9.86
N ALA A 131 -1.55 -8.37 10.02
CA ALA A 131 -2.84 -8.54 9.37
C ALA A 131 -2.83 -8.15 7.88
N PHE A 132 -1.78 -7.47 7.42
CA PHE A 132 -1.63 -6.93 6.08
C PHE A 132 -0.57 -7.70 5.29
#